data_AF-A0A8H7HU43-F1
#
_entry.id   AF-A0A8H7HU43-F1
#
_cell.length_a   1.000
_cell.length_b   1.000
_cell.length_c   1.000
_cell.angle_alpha   90.00
_cell.angle_beta   90.00
_cell.angle_gamma   90.00
#
_symmetry.space_group_name_H-M   'P 1'
#
loop_
_entity.id
_entity.type
_entity.pdbx_description
1 polymer ?
#
loop_
_entity_poly.entity_id
_entity_poly.type
_entity_poly.pdbx_seq_one_letter_code
_entity_poly.pdbx_strand_id
1 'polypeptide(L)'
;MLYLIERTSSLEIERDNASLPKRTLPVEIIALIIDEAARPIMRGPLIPLDSTSLQPLVAAKPSFESIRGLSGTNRWIRHRTLSRWFSTMVIRKEDDWNMAARLHISTHILLFHGTMFIIAPAFGTPLLGYTITRYFSHFLLLSEPFTSNASLFGRGEAGPANNPLFDNYRELRVLSAALTESVADDVFMRFPNLHTVIIDAHNDFVPHAPTPANISQSIGHYRLVAPQLPSTLRRLWLTNAHGPDVRVIQNACIQCPQLEDLRVERCTLFSPRLLPDPVESAYSTSADSYDESHKCHFWSNFPSDHDAYFASIGAPDYASSLADELRPLKHLKRLHMGLYLTPTEAITVHRTQHSNTCIYGSIWTPICQSCSDEFGATTQEAEESATAVLGYQISSLEEISWSSFHSINKAGRSLFKIKREPNGEIICQRQTDNLADWN
;
A
#
# COMPACT_ATOMS: atom_id res chain seq x y z
N MET A 1 -21.54 20.77 -18.59
CA MET A 1 -21.59 21.75 -17.47
C MET A 1 -20.26 22.47 -17.28
N LEU A 2 -19.10 21.79 -17.26
CA LEU A 2 -17.77 22.42 -17.17
C LEU A 2 -17.44 23.38 -18.34
N TYR A 3 -17.94 23.09 -19.55
CA TYR A 3 -17.81 23.95 -20.74
C TYR A 3 -18.42 25.36 -20.58
N LEU A 4 -19.31 25.57 -19.59
CA LEU A 4 -19.91 26.88 -19.31
C LEU A 4 -19.02 27.76 -18.41
N ILE A 5 -18.11 27.17 -17.63
CA ILE A 5 -17.23 27.92 -16.73
C ILE A 5 -16.05 28.51 -17.51
N GLU A 6 -15.47 27.74 -18.43
CA GLU A 6 -14.31 28.14 -19.23
C GLU A 6 -14.59 29.34 -20.14
N ARG A 7 -15.86 29.53 -20.55
CA ARG A 7 -16.27 30.63 -21.43
C ARG A 7 -16.48 31.98 -20.73
N THR A 8 -16.42 32.03 -19.38
CA THR A 8 -16.59 33.30 -18.64
C THR A 8 -15.30 34.10 -18.48
N SER A 9 -14.14 33.53 -18.85
CA SER A 9 -12.82 34.15 -18.65
C SER A 9 -12.11 34.61 -19.93
N SER A 10 -12.67 34.40 -21.13
CA SER A 10 -11.94 34.63 -22.40
C SER A 10 -12.72 35.36 -23.50
N LEU A 11 -13.72 36.17 -23.14
CA LEU A 11 -14.41 37.04 -24.10
C LEU A 11 -14.36 38.49 -23.63
N GLU A 12 -13.23 39.15 -23.87
CA GLU A 12 -13.20 40.60 -24.08
C GLU A 12 -13.75 40.88 -25.49
N ILE A 13 -15.08 40.90 -25.59
CA ILE A 13 -15.77 41.55 -26.71
C ILE A 13 -16.23 42.90 -26.16
N GLU A 14 -15.59 43.97 -26.63
CA GLU A 14 -16.10 45.34 -26.54
C GLU A 14 -17.53 45.39 -27.09
N ARG A 15 -18.51 45.41 -26.20
CA ARG A 15 -19.84 45.97 -26.47
C ARG A 15 -20.33 46.67 -25.22
N ASP A 16 -20.31 48.00 -25.29
CA ASP A 16 -21.19 48.86 -24.50
C ASP A 16 -22.61 48.33 -24.60
N ASN A 17 -23.15 47.80 -23.51
CA ASN A 17 -24.60 47.72 -23.25
C ASN A 17 -24.84 47.20 -21.82
N ALA A 18 -25.39 48.07 -20.98
CA ALA A 18 -26.05 47.83 -19.69
C ALA A 18 -25.52 46.63 -18.87
N SER A 19 -24.74 46.94 -17.83
CA SER A 19 -24.17 45.97 -16.88
C SER A 19 -25.26 45.15 -16.17
N LEU A 20 -25.68 44.04 -16.79
CA LEU A 20 -26.40 42.99 -16.10
C LEU A 20 -25.52 42.50 -14.94
N PRO A 21 -26.06 42.38 -13.72
CA PRO A 21 -25.28 41.95 -12.57
C PRO A 21 -24.66 40.59 -12.87
N LYS A 22 -23.32 40.50 -12.75
CA LYS A 22 -22.58 39.24 -12.87
C LYS A 22 -23.13 38.29 -11.82
N ARG A 23 -23.93 37.32 -12.23
CA ARG A 23 -24.43 36.26 -11.36
C ARG A 23 -23.27 35.30 -11.08
N THR A 24 -22.60 35.50 -9.94
CA THR A 24 -21.68 34.51 -9.40
C THR A 24 -22.47 33.42 -8.68
N LEU A 25 -22.07 32.17 -8.86
CA LEU A 25 -22.63 31.07 -8.06
C LEU A 25 -22.18 31.25 -6.60
N PRO A 26 -23.03 30.90 -5.62
CA PRO A 26 -22.61 30.82 -4.22
C PRO A 26 -21.43 29.87 -4.03
N VAL A 27 -20.53 30.18 -3.08
CA VAL A 27 -19.29 29.42 -2.84
C VAL A 27 -19.56 27.96 -2.47
N GLU A 28 -20.69 27.69 -1.81
CA GLU A 28 -21.16 26.37 -1.42
C GLU A 28 -21.50 25.51 -2.63
N ILE A 29 -22.11 26.11 -3.66
CA ILE A 29 -22.43 25.42 -4.91
C ILE A 29 -21.15 25.12 -5.69
N ILE A 30 -20.19 26.06 -5.71
CA ILE A 30 -18.89 25.84 -6.35
C ILE A 30 -18.13 24.72 -5.62
N ALA A 31 -18.17 24.68 -4.29
CA ALA A 31 -17.58 23.60 -3.50
C ALA A 31 -18.16 22.23 -3.85
N LEU A 32 -19.49 22.12 -3.99
CA LEU A 32 -20.16 20.88 -4.38
C LEU A 32 -19.79 20.44 -5.80
N ILE A 33 -19.68 21.38 -6.75
CA ILE A 33 -19.23 21.09 -8.12
C ILE A 33 -17.80 20.52 -8.09
N ILE A 34 -16.91 21.10 -7.29
CA ILE A 34 -15.53 20.62 -7.14
C ILE A 34 -15.51 19.22 -6.52
N ASP A 35 -16.26 19.02 -5.44
CA ASP A 35 -16.32 17.75 -4.72
C ASP A 35 -16.90 16.63 -5.61
N GLU A 36 -17.87 16.95 -6.48
CA GLU A 36 -18.41 16.04 -7.48
C GLU A 36 -17.43 15.77 -8.62
N ALA A 37 -16.79 16.81 -9.17
CA ALA A 37 -15.85 16.68 -10.28
C ALA A 37 -14.59 15.90 -9.90
N ALA A 38 -14.17 16.00 -8.63
CA ALA A 38 -13.04 15.26 -8.09
C ALA A 38 -13.45 13.89 -7.48
N ARG A 39 -14.73 13.52 -7.53
CA ARG A 39 -15.20 12.26 -6.98
C ARG A 39 -14.54 11.08 -7.73
N PRO A 40 -14.01 10.08 -7.01
CA PRO A 40 -13.49 8.87 -7.63
C PRO A 40 -14.56 8.15 -8.47
N ILE A 41 -14.23 7.70 -9.68
CA ILE A 41 -15.10 6.86 -10.51
C ILE A 41 -15.17 5.49 -9.85
N MET A 42 -16.39 5.00 -9.59
CA MET A 42 -16.64 3.79 -8.80
C MET A 42 -16.00 2.50 -9.36
N ARG A 43 -15.48 2.50 -10.59
CA ARG A 43 -14.83 1.35 -11.23
C ARG A 43 -13.68 1.84 -12.10
N GLY A 44 -12.47 1.76 -11.58
CA GLY A 44 -11.25 2.06 -12.32
C GLY A 44 -10.57 0.83 -12.87
N PRO A 45 -9.84 0.94 -14.00
CA PRO A 45 -8.96 -0.14 -14.43
C PRO A 45 -7.91 -0.41 -13.34
N LEU A 46 -7.61 -1.70 -13.11
CA LEU A 46 -6.55 -2.12 -12.22
C LEU A 46 -5.21 -1.60 -12.79
N ILE A 47 -4.40 -0.93 -11.97
CA ILE A 47 -3.06 -0.49 -12.38
C ILE A 47 -2.06 -1.48 -11.77
N PRO A 48 -1.16 -2.07 -12.58
CA PRO A 48 -0.08 -2.90 -12.06
C PRO A 48 0.81 -2.06 -11.14
N LEU A 49 0.87 -2.40 -9.85
CA LEU A 49 1.85 -1.81 -8.92
C LEU A 49 3.22 -2.47 -9.07
N ASP A 50 3.21 -3.72 -9.51
CA ASP A 50 4.35 -4.50 -9.98
C ASP A 50 3.86 -5.47 -11.09
N SER A 51 4.78 -6.28 -11.63
CA SER A 51 4.54 -7.23 -12.71
C SER A 51 3.54 -8.35 -12.38
N THR A 52 3.06 -8.45 -11.14
CA THR A 52 2.23 -9.58 -10.67
C THR A 52 0.99 -9.16 -9.86
N SER A 53 0.96 -7.93 -9.36
CA SER A 53 -0.10 -7.41 -8.50
C SER A 53 -0.86 -6.30 -9.22
N LEU A 54 -1.98 -6.69 -9.83
CA LEU A 54 -3.06 -5.78 -10.22
C LEU A 54 -3.83 -5.39 -8.95
N GLN A 55 -3.44 -4.29 -8.31
CA GLN A 55 -4.28 -3.72 -7.26
C GLN A 55 -5.23 -2.71 -7.88
N PRO A 56 -6.49 -2.64 -7.41
CA PRO A 56 -7.33 -1.49 -7.64
C PRO A 56 -6.67 -0.32 -6.91
N LEU A 57 -5.79 0.37 -7.61
CA LEU A 57 -5.38 1.70 -7.22
C LEU A 57 -6.68 2.51 -7.19
N VAL A 58 -7.04 2.97 -5.98
CA VAL A 58 -7.90 4.11 -5.69
C VAL A 58 -8.91 4.38 -6.81
N ALA A 59 -10.18 3.99 -6.60
CA ALA A 59 -11.34 4.28 -7.45
C ALA A 59 -11.01 5.30 -8.56
N ALA A 60 -10.93 4.87 -9.82
CA ALA A 60 -10.29 5.65 -10.89
C ALA A 60 -10.72 7.10 -10.81
N LYS A 61 -9.81 7.99 -10.46
CA LYS A 61 -10.13 9.40 -10.53
C LYS A 61 -10.40 9.72 -11.99
N PRO A 62 -11.28 10.68 -12.29
CA PRO A 62 -11.46 11.09 -13.67
C PRO A 62 -10.12 11.61 -14.23
N SER A 63 -9.98 11.78 -15.55
CA SER A 63 -8.69 12.21 -16.12
C SER A 63 -8.36 13.63 -15.64
N PHE A 64 -7.08 13.98 -15.45
CA PHE A 64 -6.74 15.36 -15.02
C PHE A 64 -7.32 16.42 -15.96
N GLU A 65 -7.44 16.09 -17.25
CA GLU A 65 -8.10 16.94 -18.24
C GLU A 65 -9.54 17.30 -17.86
N SER A 66 -10.27 16.40 -17.19
CA SER A 66 -11.66 16.65 -16.76
C SER A 66 -11.77 17.69 -15.64
N ILE A 67 -10.69 17.99 -14.90
CA ILE A 67 -10.65 19.08 -13.92
C ILE A 67 -9.70 20.20 -14.28
N ARG A 68 -9.05 20.14 -15.44
CA ARG A 68 -8.07 21.14 -15.85
C ARG A 68 -8.63 22.56 -15.79
N GLY A 69 -9.89 22.73 -16.20
CA GLY A 69 -10.60 24.00 -16.07
C GLY A 69 -10.69 24.46 -14.62
N LEU A 70 -11.10 23.58 -13.70
CA LEU A 70 -11.22 23.88 -12.27
C LEU A 70 -9.86 24.16 -11.62
N SER A 71 -8.83 23.37 -11.93
CA SER A 71 -7.47 23.57 -11.42
C SER A 71 -6.80 24.83 -11.99
N GLY A 72 -7.18 25.28 -13.18
CA GLY A 72 -6.72 26.52 -13.80
C GLY A 72 -7.36 27.80 -13.23
N THR A 73 -8.45 27.69 -12.47
CA THR A 73 -9.20 28.86 -11.96
C THR A 73 -8.51 29.58 -10.79
N ASN A 74 -9.26 30.39 -10.03
CA ASN A 74 -8.75 31.16 -8.90
C ASN A 74 -8.13 30.27 -7.80
N ARG A 75 -7.32 30.89 -6.94
CA ARG A 75 -6.54 30.19 -5.91
C ARG A 75 -7.37 29.27 -5.02
N TRP A 76 -8.59 29.69 -4.65
CA TRP A 76 -9.45 28.92 -3.75
C TRP A 76 -10.02 27.66 -4.45
N ILE A 77 -10.58 27.82 -5.65
CA ILE A 77 -11.13 26.68 -6.43
C ILE A 77 -9.99 25.73 -6.81
N ARG A 78 -8.84 26.25 -7.25
CA ARG A 78 -7.65 25.44 -7.57
C ARG A 78 -7.20 24.63 -6.38
N HIS A 79 -7.00 25.28 -5.24
CA HIS A 79 -6.57 24.62 -4.00
C HIS A 79 -7.54 23.53 -3.58
N ARG A 80 -8.85 23.82 -3.57
CA ARG A 80 -9.87 22.83 -3.22
C ARG A 80 -9.92 21.68 -4.22
N THR A 81 -9.90 21.98 -5.53
CA THR A 81 -9.95 20.98 -6.61
C THR A 81 -8.78 20.04 -6.51
N LEU A 82 -7.56 20.59 -6.39
CA LEU A 82 -6.36 19.78 -6.23
C LEU A 82 -6.42 19.02 -4.89
N SER A 83 -6.74 19.63 -3.75
CA SER A 83 -6.86 18.91 -2.48
C SER A 83 -7.90 17.78 -2.47
N ARG A 84 -8.91 17.81 -3.34
CA ARG A 84 -9.91 16.73 -3.47
C ARG A 84 -9.48 15.67 -4.48
N TRP A 85 -8.92 16.11 -5.59
CA TRP A 85 -8.39 15.24 -6.64
C TRP A 85 -7.26 14.34 -6.17
N PHE A 86 -6.63 14.74 -5.09
CA PHE A 86 -5.26 14.44 -4.81
C PHE A 86 -5.42 14.25 -3.29
N SER A 87 -5.53 12.99 -2.87
CA SER A 87 -5.91 12.59 -1.50
C SER A 87 -5.00 11.49 -0.95
N THR A 88 -4.01 11.11 -1.76
CA THR A 88 -3.12 9.98 -1.59
C THR A 88 -1.70 10.49 -1.59
N MET A 89 -0.91 10.04 -0.64
CA MET A 89 0.52 10.32 -0.55
C MET A 89 1.31 9.03 -0.77
N VAL A 90 2.37 9.09 -1.57
CA VAL A 90 3.26 7.96 -1.82
C VAL A 90 4.68 8.37 -1.42
N ILE A 91 5.28 7.63 -0.49
CA ILE A 91 6.66 7.80 -0.04
C ILE A 91 7.50 6.68 -0.65
N ARG A 92 8.55 7.02 -1.41
CA ARG A 92 9.39 6.02 -2.10
C ARG A 92 10.81 5.91 -1.56
N LYS A 93 11.37 7.01 -1.07
CA LYS A 93 12.73 7.14 -0.56
C LYS A 93 12.70 7.89 0.78
N GLU A 94 13.77 7.76 1.55
CA GLU A 94 13.92 8.42 2.86
C GLU A 94 13.71 9.94 2.79
N ASP A 95 14.31 10.61 1.80
CA ASP A 95 14.22 12.06 1.65
C ASP A 95 12.79 12.58 1.42
N ASP A 96 11.89 11.71 0.94
CA ASP A 96 10.49 12.06 0.73
C ASP A 96 9.79 12.35 2.06
N TRP A 97 10.27 11.78 3.18
CA TRP A 97 9.76 12.10 4.52
C TRP A 97 10.11 13.53 4.94
N ASN A 98 11.32 13.99 4.63
CA ASN A 98 11.74 15.37 4.90
C ASN A 98 10.92 16.35 4.05
N MET A 99 10.67 16.00 2.78
CA MET A 99 9.79 16.78 1.92
C MET A 99 8.36 16.78 2.47
N ALA A 100 7.82 15.61 2.85
CA ALA A 100 6.50 15.49 3.48
C ALA A 100 6.37 16.38 4.73
N ALA A 101 7.42 16.43 5.55
CA ALA A 101 7.46 17.23 6.76
C ALA A 101 7.58 18.75 6.49
N ARG A 102 8.32 19.14 5.44
CA ARG A 102 8.57 20.55 5.06
C ARG A 102 7.45 21.17 4.23
N LEU A 103 6.66 20.36 3.52
CA LEU A 103 5.57 20.85 2.70
C LEU A 103 4.43 21.36 3.59
N HIS A 104 4.48 22.66 3.89
CA HIS A 104 3.37 23.43 4.48
C HIS A 104 2.25 23.74 3.46
N ILE A 105 2.09 22.93 2.41
CA ILE A 105 1.17 23.20 1.31
C ILE A 105 0.41 21.91 0.99
N SER A 106 -0.91 22.03 0.95
CA SER A 106 -1.91 20.96 0.83
C SER A 106 -1.94 20.24 -0.53
N THR A 107 -0.80 19.80 -1.07
CA THR A 107 -0.79 19.14 -2.39
C THR A 107 0.43 18.23 -2.62
N HIS A 108 0.18 16.92 -2.55
CA HIS A 108 0.83 15.71 -3.11
C HIS A 108 2.32 15.64 -3.38
N ILE A 109 2.92 14.56 -2.86
CA ILE A 109 4.05 13.86 -3.45
C ILE A 109 3.52 12.58 -4.10
N LEU A 110 3.54 12.55 -5.44
CA LEU A 110 3.52 11.32 -6.23
C LEU A 110 4.92 11.21 -6.82
N LEU A 111 5.71 10.26 -6.32
CA LEU A 111 6.89 9.86 -7.05
C LEU A 111 6.45 8.83 -8.08
N PHE A 112 7.02 8.90 -9.28
CA PHE A 112 6.93 7.85 -10.29
C PHE A 112 8.34 7.68 -10.87
N HIS A 113 8.89 6.46 -10.82
CA HIS A 113 10.18 6.12 -11.44
C HIS A 113 11.32 7.09 -11.07
N GLY A 114 11.61 7.23 -9.77
CA GLY A 114 12.69 8.10 -9.29
C GLY A 114 12.50 9.61 -9.52
N THR A 115 11.37 10.03 -10.13
CA THR A 115 11.07 11.43 -10.39
C THR A 115 9.96 11.89 -9.45
N MET A 116 10.30 12.88 -8.63
CA MET A 116 9.38 13.58 -7.74
C MET A 116 8.61 14.62 -8.56
N PHE A 117 7.30 14.47 -8.72
CA PHE A 117 6.47 15.55 -9.25
C PHE A 117 6.04 16.45 -8.10
N ILE A 118 6.82 17.50 -7.84
CA ILE A 118 6.34 18.64 -7.05
C ILE A 118 5.58 19.56 -7.99
N ILE A 119 4.26 19.66 -7.84
CA ILE A 119 3.52 20.79 -8.42
C ILE A 119 3.70 21.97 -7.47
N ALA A 120 4.84 22.65 -7.58
CA ALA A 120 5.09 23.88 -6.85
C ALA A 120 4.35 25.04 -7.56
N PRO A 121 3.68 25.94 -6.82
CA PRO A 121 3.24 27.20 -7.41
C PRO A 121 4.47 28.03 -7.78
N ALA A 122 4.64 28.31 -9.07
CA ALA A 122 5.54 29.37 -9.50
C ALA A 122 5.01 30.70 -8.91
N PHE A 123 5.74 31.25 -7.95
CA PHE A 123 5.51 32.61 -7.48
C PHE A 123 5.86 33.58 -8.61
N GLY A 124 4.80 34.07 -9.26
CA GLY A 124 4.70 35.37 -9.91
C GLY A 124 5.86 35.85 -10.78
N THR A 125 5.79 35.57 -12.08
CA THR A 125 5.97 36.56 -13.17
C THR A 125 5.40 35.97 -14.47
N PRO A 126 4.77 36.77 -15.35
CA PRO A 126 4.41 36.32 -16.69
C PRO A 126 5.63 36.49 -17.60
N LEU A 127 5.92 35.50 -18.45
CA LEU A 127 6.36 35.70 -19.84
C LEU A 127 6.65 34.36 -20.54
N LEU A 128 6.13 34.28 -21.76
CA LEU A 128 6.42 33.39 -22.89
C LEU A 128 6.39 31.88 -22.68
N GLY A 129 5.50 31.25 -23.46
CA GLY A 129 5.32 29.81 -23.50
C GLY A 129 6.58 29.06 -23.95
N TYR A 130 6.74 27.86 -23.41
CA TYR A 130 7.54 26.82 -24.01
C TYR A 130 6.84 25.47 -23.87
N THR A 131 6.84 24.78 -25.00
CA THR A 131 6.37 23.44 -25.28
C THR A 131 7.05 22.42 -24.37
N ILE A 132 6.26 21.52 -23.79
CA ILE A 132 6.74 20.35 -23.05
C ILE A 132 7.20 19.30 -24.06
N THR A 133 8.48 19.33 -24.43
CA THR A 133 9.13 18.18 -25.09
C THR A 133 10.63 18.17 -24.80
N ARG A 134 11.11 17.04 -24.23
CA ARG A 134 12.49 16.53 -24.18
C ARG A 134 13.61 17.55 -23.88
N TYR A 135 14.19 17.48 -22.69
CA TYR A 135 15.66 17.49 -22.44
C TYR A 135 15.87 17.36 -20.93
N PHE A 136 16.51 16.29 -20.46
CA PHE A 136 17.40 16.31 -19.28
C PHE A 136 18.24 15.03 -19.28
N SER A 137 19.31 15.09 -20.05
CA SER A 137 20.54 14.34 -19.82
C SER A 137 21.66 15.38 -19.80
N HIS A 138 22.46 15.38 -18.73
CA HIS A 138 23.61 16.23 -18.40
C HIS A 138 23.39 17.58 -17.69
N PHE A 139 24.31 17.83 -16.72
CA PHE A 139 24.56 18.99 -15.83
C PHE A 139 23.69 19.04 -14.54
N LEU A 140 24.23 19.04 -13.30
CA LEU A 140 25.54 19.45 -12.79
C LEU A 140 25.99 18.68 -11.53
N LEU A 141 27.25 18.23 -11.59
CA LEU A 141 28.17 18.14 -10.45
C LEU A 141 28.39 19.55 -9.86
N LEU A 142 28.09 19.72 -8.58
CA LEU A 142 28.93 20.46 -7.64
C LEU A 142 28.88 19.73 -6.30
N SER A 143 29.87 18.84 -6.16
CA SER A 143 30.34 18.28 -4.90
C SER A 143 31.13 19.33 -4.12
N GLU A 144 30.87 19.45 -2.83
CA GLU A 144 31.84 19.62 -1.74
C GLU A 144 31.17 19.10 -0.46
N PRO A 145 31.92 18.50 0.49
CA PRO A 145 31.40 17.54 1.45
C PRO A 145 30.94 18.20 2.74
N PHE A 146 29.74 17.88 3.22
CA PHE A 146 29.38 18.15 4.61
C PHE A 146 29.65 16.92 5.47
N THR A 147 30.71 17.04 6.27
CA THR A 147 31.02 16.17 7.39
C THR A 147 29.94 16.23 8.46
N SER A 148 29.74 15.09 9.10
CA SER A 148 28.92 14.81 10.27
C SER A 148 28.68 16.00 11.21
N ASN A 149 27.41 16.33 11.44
CA ASN A 149 26.91 16.78 12.74
C ASN A 149 25.42 16.44 12.87
N ALA A 150 25.15 15.28 13.45
CA ALA A 150 23.87 14.92 14.03
C ALA A 150 23.68 15.73 15.33
N SER A 151 23.10 16.93 15.26
CA SER A 151 22.63 17.66 16.45
C SER A 151 21.69 18.84 16.13
N LEU A 152 20.79 18.70 15.14
CA LEU A 152 19.86 19.78 14.76
C LEU A 152 18.38 19.49 15.05
N PHE A 153 18.10 18.58 15.98
CA PHE A 153 16.80 18.48 16.63
C PHE A 153 17.00 18.66 18.13
N GLY A 154 16.90 19.92 18.56
CA GLY A 154 16.76 20.26 19.96
C GLY A 154 15.51 19.60 20.52
N ARG A 155 15.68 18.79 21.56
CA ARG A 155 14.63 18.54 22.55
C ARG A 155 14.04 19.89 22.98
N GLY A 156 12.74 20.09 22.79
CA GLY A 156 12.00 21.04 23.63
C GLY A 156 11.16 22.12 22.97
N GLU A 157 10.77 22.03 21.70
CA GLU A 157 9.64 22.86 21.23
C GLU A 157 8.32 22.09 21.38
N ALA A 158 7.41 22.68 22.16
CA ALA A 158 6.06 22.19 22.38
C ALA A 158 5.35 21.96 21.02
N GLY A 159 4.73 20.78 20.89
CA GLY A 159 4.34 20.21 19.61
C GLY A 159 3.36 21.04 18.75
N PRO A 160 3.26 20.70 17.45
CA PRO A 160 2.37 21.37 16.52
C PRO A 160 0.92 20.89 16.75
N ALA A 161 0.30 21.33 17.84
CA ALA A 161 -1.13 21.16 18.02
C ALA A 161 -1.86 22.05 17.00
N ASN A 162 -2.48 21.42 16.00
CA ASN A 162 -3.34 22.02 14.98
C ASN A 162 -2.62 22.68 13.80
N ASN A 163 -1.88 21.89 13.02
CA ASN A 163 -1.55 22.30 11.65
C ASN A 163 -2.65 21.78 10.68
N PRO A 164 -3.60 22.62 10.23
CA PRO A 164 -4.77 22.21 9.44
C PRO A 164 -4.42 21.66 8.04
N LEU A 165 -3.14 21.66 7.69
CA LEU A 165 -2.64 21.25 6.39
C LEU A 165 -2.63 19.73 6.19
N PHE A 166 -2.43 18.95 7.26
CA PHE A 166 -2.41 17.50 7.17
C PHE A 166 -3.77 16.83 7.32
N ASP A 167 -4.80 17.60 7.66
CA ASP A 167 -6.17 17.13 7.88
C ASP A 167 -6.81 16.50 6.63
N ASN A 168 -6.22 16.71 5.44
CA ASN A 168 -6.83 16.28 4.19
C ASN A 168 -6.34 14.91 3.69
N TYR A 169 -5.23 14.38 4.22
CA TYR A 169 -4.70 13.10 3.76
C TYR A 169 -5.50 11.95 4.35
N ARG A 170 -6.06 11.12 3.46
CA ARG A 170 -6.84 9.93 3.85
C ARG A 170 -6.13 8.62 3.55
N GLU A 171 -5.10 8.66 2.69
CA GLU A 171 -4.36 7.47 2.29
C GLU A 171 -2.86 7.74 2.22
N LEU A 172 -2.09 6.87 2.87
CA LEU A 172 -0.62 6.90 2.89
C LEU A 172 -0.10 5.55 2.39
N ARG A 173 0.78 5.60 1.39
CA ARG A 173 1.49 4.44 0.87
C ARG A 173 2.98 4.61 1.10
N VAL A 174 3.61 3.62 1.70
CA VAL A 174 5.04 3.64 2.03
C VAL A 174 5.70 2.45 1.35
N LEU A 175 6.63 2.73 0.43
CA LEU A 175 7.43 1.67 -0.19
C LEU A 175 8.64 1.35 0.68
N SER A 176 9.17 0.13 0.59
CA SER A 176 10.26 -0.31 1.49
C SER A 176 11.53 0.55 1.39
N ALA A 177 11.81 1.13 0.23
CA ALA A 177 12.99 1.99 0.04
C ALA A 177 12.87 3.32 0.80
N ALA A 178 11.69 3.66 1.32
CA ALA A 178 11.45 4.78 2.20
C ALA A 178 11.67 4.46 3.70
N LEU A 179 11.97 3.20 4.05
CA LEU A 179 12.03 2.71 5.44
C LEU A 179 13.46 2.46 5.92
N THR A 180 14.39 3.34 5.56
CA THR A 180 15.76 3.33 6.06
C THR A 180 15.83 3.77 7.53
N GLU A 181 17.03 3.85 8.12
CA GLU A 181 17.25 3.84 9.58
C GLU A 181 16.58 4.97 10.39
N SER A 182 16.12 6.07 9.77
CA SER A 182 15.71 7.28 10.48
C SER A 182 14.25 7.72 10.31
N VAL A 183 13.30 6.79 10.18
CA VAL A 183 11.88 7.18 10.17
C VAL A 183 11.43 7.60 11.57
N ALA A 184 10.86 8.80 11.71
CA ALA A 184 10.39 9.32 12.99
C ALA A 184 9.21 8.50 13.54
N ASP A 185 9.26 8.16 14.82
CA ASP A 185 8.23 7.38 15.53
C ASP A 185 6.83 8.02 15.49
N ASP A 186 6.75 9.33 15.25
CA ASP A 186 5.52 10.12 15.26
C ASP A 186 4.90 10.33 13.87
N VAL A 187 5.39 9.63 12.84
CA VAL A 187 5.06 9.98 11.46
C VAL A 187 3.57 9.92 11.14
N PHE A 188 2.86 8.94 11.72
CA PHE A 188 1.41 8.83 11.54
C PHE A 188 0.61 9.90 12.29
N MET A 189 1.15 10.41 13.39
CA MET A 189 0.51 11.49 14.17
C MET A 189 0.44 12.80 13.41
N ARG A 190 1.27 12.93 12.36
CA ARG A 190 1.21 14.05 11.43
C ARG A 190 0.00 13.97 10.51
N PHE A 191 -0.68 12.82 10.40
CA PHE A 191 -1.84 12.61 9.52
C PHE A 191 -3.08 12.20 10.35
N PRO A 192 -3.70 13.14 11.09
CA PRO A 192 -4.75 12.81 12.07
C PRO A 192 -6.05 12.26 11.44
N ASN A 193 -6.25 12.45 10.13
CA ASN A 193 -7.45 12.00 9.40
C ASN A 193 -7.17 10.81 8.44
N LEU A 194 -6.07 10.10 8.67
CA LEU A 194 -5.66 8.98 7.83
C LEU A 194 -6.64 7.81 7.98
N HIS A 195 -7.18 7.33 6.87
CA HIS A 195 -8.13 6.21 6.84
C HIS A 195 -7.51 4.93 6.29
N THR A 196 -6.52 5.06 5.40
CA THR A 196 -5.85 3.94 4.75
C THR A 196 -4.35 4.07 4.87
N VAL A 197 -3.70 3.02 5.32
CA VAL A 197 -2.24 2.89 5.38
C VAL A 197 -1.85 1.61 4.65
N ILE A 198 -0.91 1.72 3.71
CA ILE A 198 -0.33 0.60 2.98
C ILE A 198 1.18 0.71 3.09
N ILE A 199 1.81 -0.25 3.76
CA ILE A 199 3.25 -0.25 4.06
C ILE A 199 3.86 -1.49 3.45
N ASP A 200 4.85 -1.29 2.61
CA ASP A 200 5.76 -2.34 2.21
C ASP A 200 6.87 -2.48 3.26
N ALA A 201 6.63 -3.37 4.22
CA ALA A 201 7.36 -3.51 5.48
C ALA A 201 8.67 -4.31 5.35
N HIS A 202 9.17 -4.52 4.13
CA HIS A 202 10.38 -5.31 3.88
C HIS A 202 11.61 -4.82 4.65
N ASN A 203 11.78 -3.50 4.72
CA ASN A 203 12.89 -2.86 5.42
C ASN A 203 12.49 -2.24 6.76
N ASP A 204 11.24 -2.46 7.21
CA ASP A 204 10.69 -1.83 8.41
C ASP A 204 11.04 -2.58 9.71
N PHE A 205 11.48 -3.83 9.59
CA PHE A 205 11.75 -4.68 10.74
C PHE A 205 13.16 -4.45 11.28
N VAL A 206 13.25 -4.09 12.55
CA VAL A 206 14.52 -3.91 13.27
C VAL A 206 14.69 -5.06 14.25
N PRO A 207 15.65 -5.97 14.00
CA PRO A 207 16.02 -6.96 15.01
C PRO A 207 16.59 -6.23 16.23
N HIS A 208 16.21 -6.64 17.44
CA HIS A 208 16.90 -6.14 18.62
C HIS A 208 18.36 -6.61 18.60
N ALA A 209 19.27 -5.80 19.15
CA ALA A 209 20.63 -6.27 19.36
C ALA A 209 20.57 -7.44 20.35
N PRO A 210 21.14 -8.62 20.03
CA PRO A 210 21.18 -9.73 20.96
C PRO A 210 21.91 -9.27 22.23
N THR A 211 21.22 -9.34 23.36
CA THR A 211 21.86 -9.08 24.65
C THR A 211 22.52 -10.37 25.13
N PRO A 212 23.73 -10.32 25.71
CA PRO A 212 24.43 -11.52 26.18
C PRO A 212 23.62 -12.37 27.16
N ALA A 213 22.71 -11.72 27.90
CA ALA A 213 21.84 -12.37 28.88
C ALA A 213 20.66 -13.13 28.26
N ASN A 214 20.32 -12.89 26.98
CA ASN A 214 19.09 -13.41 26.40
C ASN A 214 19.17 -13.53 24.87
N ILE A 215 20.11 -14.37 24.41
CA ILE A 215 20.40 -14.60 22.99
C ILE A 215 19.14 -15.12 22.25
N SER A 216 18.23 -15.81 22.93
CA SER A 216 17.04 -16.42 22.34
C SER A 216 15.77 -15.55 22.33
N GLN A 217 15.76 -14.36 22.96
CA GLN A 217 14.54 -13.53 23.08
C GLN A 217 14.62 -12.17 22.38
N SER A 218 15.54 -12.00 21.45
CA SER A 218 15.63 -10.79 20.64
C SER A 218 14.48 -10.73 19.61
N ILE A 219 13.26 -10.46 20.07
CA ILE A 219 12.09 -10.28 19.20
C ILE A 219 12.14 -8.86 18.65
N GLY A 220 12.58 -8.69 17.40
CA GLY A 220 12.59 -7.38 16.74
C GLY A 220 11.20 -6.72 16.66
N HIS A 221 11.16 -5.48 16.18
CA HIS A 221 9.94 -4.70 16.04
C HIS A 221 9.87 -3.97 14.69
N TYR A 222 8.66 -3.60 14.28
CA TYR A 222 8.42 -2.74 13.13
C TYR A 222 8.61 -1.28 13.51
N ARG A 223 9.39 -0.49 12.76
CA ARG A 223 9.59 0.94 13.09
C ARG A 223 8.30 1.73 12.97
N LEU A 224 7.55 1.54 11.88
CA LEU A 224 6.35 2.33 11.63
C LEU A 224 5.15 1.88 12.45
N VAL A 225 4.91 0.58 12.53
CA VAL A 225 3.65 0.06 13.10
C VAL A 225 3.74 -0.12 14.62
N ALA A 226 4.94 -0.07 15.20
CA ALA A 226 5.14 -0.16 16.65
C ALA A 226 4.64 1.04 17.47
N PRO A 227 4.87 2.31 17.08
CA PRO A 227 4.72 3.41 18.01
C PRO A 227 3.26 3.85 18.13
N GLN A 228 2.66 4.41 17.06
CA GLN A 228 1.32 5.00 17.10
C GLN A 228 0.61 4.96 15.74
N LEU A 229 -0.55 4.31 15.66
CA LEU A 229 -1.47 4.31 14.52
C LEU A 229 -2.63 5.29 14.77
N PRO A 230 -3.13 6.01 13.74
CA PRO A 230 -4.24 6.93 13.92
C PRO A 230 -5.54 6.18 14.24
N SER A 231 -6.33 6.70 15.20
CA SER A 231 -7.62 6.08 15.55
C SER A 231 -8.68 6.17 14.46
N THR A 232 -8.47 7.04 13.46
CA THR A 232 -9.31 7.19 12.26
C THR A 232 -9.07 6.10 11.21
N LEU A 233 -8.05 5.26 11.40
CA LEU A 233 -7.65 4.25 10.43
C LEU A 233 -8.73 3.18 10.26
N ARG A 234 -9.14 2.96 9.01
CA ARG A 234 -10.12 1.94 8.59
C ARG A 234 -9.48 0.81 7.81
N ARG A 235 -8.32 1.04 7.20
CA ARG A 235 -7.60 0.05 6.41
C ARG A 235 -6.11 0.09 6.73
N LEU A 236 -5.57 -1.07 7.10
CA LEU A 236 -4.15 -1.24 7.38
C LEU A 236 -3.62 -2.45 6.61
N TRP A 237 -2.76 -2.20 5.63
CA TRP A 237 -2.11 -3.23 4.83
C TRP A 237 -0.60 -3.18 5.05
N LEU A 238 -0.05 -4.23 5.62
CA LEU A 238 1.39 -4.47 5.65
C LEU A 238 1.71 -5.55 4.62
N THR A 239 2.67 -5.30 3.74
CA THR A 239 3.14 -6.26 2.75
C THR A 239 4.62 -6.52 2.92
N ASN A 240 5.09 -7.69 2.49
CA ASN A 240 6.49 -8.10 2.56
C ASN A 240 7.12 -7.99 3.97
N ALA A 241 6.34 -8.25 5.02
CA ALA A 241 6.78 -8.08 6.40
C ALA A 241 7.70 -9.23 6.87
N HIS A 242 8.74 -8.94 7.65
CA HIS A 242 9.66 -9.95 8.23
C HIS A 242 9.42 -10.27 9.71
N GLY A 243 8.78 -9.37 10.46
CA GLY A 243 8.52 -9.52 11.88
C GLY A 243 7.32 -10.41 12.24
N PRO A 244 7.04 -10.58 13.54
CA PRO A 244 5.87 -11.31 14.00
C PRO A 244 4.59 -10.47 13.88
N ASP A 245 3.55 -11.05 13.27
CA ASP A 245 2.26 -10.38 13.00
C ASP A 245 1.51 -9.98 14.29
N VAL A 246 1.73 -10.72 15.38
CA VAL A 246 1.01 -10.53 16.65
C VAL A 246 1.11 -9.10 17.18
N ARG A 247 2.28 -8.46 17.10
CA ARG A 247 2.45 -7.08 17.59
C ARG A 247 1.72 -6.07 16.72
N VAL A 248 1.71 -6.28 15.41
CA VAL A 248 0.97 -5.45 14.46
C VAL A 248 -0.53 -5.53 14.74
N ILE A 249 -1.02 -6.76 14.94
CA ILE A 249 -2.43 -7.03 15.25
C ILE A 249 -2.81 -6.38 16.59
N GLN A 250 -2.02 -6.59 17.64
CA GLN A 250 -2.26 -6.02 18.96
C GLN A 250 -2.30 -4.49 18.92
N ASN A 251 -1.36 -3.86 18.22
CA ASN A 251 -1.35 -2.41 18.05
C ASN A 251 -2.58 -1.92 17.28
N ALA A 252 -2.97 -2.60 16.20
CA ALA A 252 -4.18 -2.26 15.45
C ALA A 252 -5.44 -2.39 16.33
N CYS A 253 -5.53 -3.44 17.15
CA CYS A 253 -6.64 -3.67 18.06
C CYS A 253 -6.78 -2.58 19.13
N ILE A 254 -5.67 -2.11 19.68
CA ILE A 254 -5.65 -1.08 20.72
C ILE A 254 -5.94 0.30 20.13
N GLN A 255 -5.34 0.61 18.98
CA GLN A 255 -5.23 1.99 18.50
C GLN A 255 -6.25 2.32 17.41
N CYS A 256 -6.75 1.33 16.67
CA CYS A 256 -7.64 1.50 15.52
C CYS A 256 -8.96 0.75 15.71
N PRO A 257 -9.83 1.13 16.68
CA PRO A 257 -11.07 0.41 16.96
C PRO A 257 -12.06 0.41 15.79
N GLN A 258 -11.90 1.30 14.81
CA GLN A 258 -12.73 1.43 13.62
C GLN A 258 -12.15 0.71 12.39
N LEU A 259 -11.13 -0.15 12.58
CA LEU A 259 -10.52 -0.88 11.47
C LEU A 259 -11.51 -1.83 10.82
N GLU A 260 -11.66 -1.73 9.51
CA GLU A 260 -12.56 -2.54 8.67
C GLU A 260 -11.81 -3.55 7.81
N ASP A 261 -10.53 -3.29 7.52
CA ASP A 261 -9.75 -4.05 6.55
C ASP A 261 -8.30 -4.17 7.04
N LEU A 262 -7.92 -5.38 7.44
CA LEU A 262 -6.58 -5.70 7.91
C LEU A 262 -5.93 -6.70 6.97
N ARG A 263 -4.74 -6.36 6.48
CA ARG A 263 -3.91 -7.23 5.65
C ARG A 263 -2.51 -7.28 6.22
N VAL A 264 -2.05 -8.48 6.56
CA VAL A 264 -0.69 -8.71 7.00
C VAL A 264 -0.09 -9.76 6.10
N GLU A 265 0.68 -9.31 5.12
CA GLU A 265 1.44 -10.15 4.20
C GLU A 265 2.90 -10.17 4.58
N ARG A 266 3.42 -11.39 4.76
CA ARG A 266 4.82 -11.60 4.99
C ARG A 266 5.60 -11.48 3.69
N CYS A 267 6.89 -11.19 3.80
CA CYS A 267 7.77 -11.50 2.68
C CYS A 267 7.76 -13.01 2.50
N THR A 268 7.81 -13.50 1.27
CA THR A 268 7.87 -14.93 0.97
C THR A 268 8.88 -15.13 -0.13
N LEU A 269 9.33 -16.38 -0.31
CA LEU A 269 10.16 -16.75 -1.48
C LEU A 269 9.44 -16.56 -2.83
N PHE A 270 8.13 -16.30 -2.80
CA PHE A 270 7.29 -16.02 -3.98
C PHE A 270 7.00 -14.52 -4.15
N SER A 271 7.47 -13.67 -3.23
CA SER A 271 7.27 -12.23 -3.33
C SER A 271 7.92 -11.70 -4.63
N PRO A 272 7.20 -10.90 -5.44
CA PRO A 272 7.64 -10.44 -6.76
C PRO A 272 8.93 -9.61 -6.75
N ARG A 273 9.30 -9.07 -5.58
CA ARG A 273 10.56 -8.34 -5.39
C ARG A 273 11.81 -9.18 -5.59
N LEU A 274 11.68 -10.51 -5.54
CA LEU A 274 12.75 -11.45 -5.91
C LEU A 274 12.84 -11.66 -7.43
N LEU A 275 11.90 -11.12 -8.21
CA LEU A 275 11.93 -11.18 -9.66
C LEU A 275 12.70 -9.95 -10.16
N PRO A 276 13.72 -10.12 -11.01
CA PRO A 276 14.43 -9.00 -11.61
C PRO A 276 13.43 -8.09 -12.33
N ASP A 277 13.66 -6.79 -12.27
CA ASP A 277 12.92 -5.84 -13.07
C ASP A 277 13.12 -6.23 -14.55
N PRO A 278 12.08 -6.64 -15.30
CA PRO A 278 12.24 -7.20 -16.63
C PRO A 278 12.92 -6.21 -17.61
N VAL A 279 12.88 -4.92 -17.28
CA VAL A 279 13.41 -3.82 -18.09
C VAL A 279 14.94 -3.74 -18.06
N GLU A 280 15.60 -4.16 -16.98
CA GLU A 280 17.08 -4.13 -16.90
C GLU A 280 17.74 -5.34 -17.56
N SER A 281 17.00 -6.45 -17.75
CA SER A 281 17.56 -7.67 -18.34
C SER A 281 17.77 -7.59 -19.86
N ALA A 282 17.14 -6.64 -20.57
CA ALA A 282 17.21 -6.57 -22.03
C ALA A 282 18.55 -6.04 -22.57
N TYR A 283 19.39 -5.42 -21.72
CA TYR A 283 20.68 -4.85 -22.13
C TYR A 283 21.89 -5.46 -21.42
N SER A 284 21.69 -6.34 -20.45
CA SER A 284 22.80 -7.09 -19.82
C SER A 284 23.02 -8.41 -20.55
N THR A 285 23.92 -8.39 -21.53
CA THR A 285 24.35 -9.61 -22.27
C THR A 285 25.39 -10.44 -21.50
N SER A 286 25.77 -10.05 -20.28
CA SER A 286 26.62 -10.87 -19.41
C SER A 286 25.73 -11.78 -18.56
N ALA A 287 25.59 -13.05 -18.97
CA ALA A 287 24.85 -14.08 -18.25
C ALA A 287 25.42 -14.39 -16.83
N ASP A 288 26.57 -13.82 -16.47
CA ASP A 288 27.35 -14.23 -15.30
C ASP A 288 27.33 -13.22 -14.11
N SER A 289 26.51 -12.16 -14.17
CA SER A 289 26.39 -11.20 -13.04
C SER A 289 24.94 -11.03 -12.55
N TYR A 290 24.24 -12.15 -12.33
CA TYR A 290 23.04 -12.12 -11.50
C TYR A 290 23.45 -11.67 -10.09
N ASP A 291 23.27 -10.39 -9.80
CA ASP A 291 23.62 -9.82 -8.51
C ASP A 291 22.73 -10.44 -7.43
N GLU A 292 23.30 -11.37 -6.67
CA GLU A 292 22.62 -12.01 -5.53
C GLU A 292 22.19 -10.99 -4.46
N SER A 293 22.66 -9.74 -4.52
CA SER A 293 22.29 -8.64 -3.63
C SER A 293 20.78 -8.34 -3.62
N HIS A 294 20.03 -8.72 -4.66
CA HIS A 294 18.58 -8.52 -4.75
C HIS A 294 17.76 -9.60 -4.05
N LYS A 295 18.37 -10.71 -3.64
CA LYS A 295 17.67 -11.70 -2.83
C LYS A 295 17.48 -11.13 -1.43
N CYS A 296 16.24 -11.14 -0.96
CA CYS A 296 15.96 -10.78 0.41
C CYS A 296 16.77 -11.68 1.35
N HIS A 297 17.64 -11.07 2.14
CA HIS A 297 18.56 -11.76 3.06
C HIS A 297 17.85 -12.68 4.03
N PHE A 298 16.58 -12.42 4.34
CA PHE A 298 15.78 -13.28 5.20
C PHE A 298 15.69 -14.71 4.64
N TRP A 299 15.66 -14.87 3.31
CA TRP A 299 15.52 -16.17 2.66
C TRP A 299 16.84 -16.90 2.41
N SER A 300 17.99 -16.30 2.72
CA SER A 300 19.29 -16.97 2.53
C SER A 300 19.43 -18.21 3.44
N ASN A 301 18.71 -18.25 4.56
CA ASN A 301 18.71 -19.35 5.53
C ASN A 301 17.57 -20.38 5.31
N PHE A 302 16.77 -20.23 4.24
CA PHE A 302 15.70 -21.15 3.90
C PHE A 302 16.24 -22.56 3.52
N PRO A 303 15.63 -23.67 3.99
CA PRO A 303 14.34 -23.80 4.69
C PRO A 303 14.40 -23.80 6.23
N SER A 304 15.59 -23.83 6.82
CA SER A 304 15.84 -24.25 8.21
C SER A 304 15.14 -23.45 9.32
N ASP A 305 14.67 -22.23 9.05
CA ASP A 305 14.14 -21.29 10.05
C ASP A 305 12.71 -20.80 9.73
N HIS A 306 12.04 -21.39 8.72
CA HIS A 306 10.88 -20.78 8.06
C HIS A 306 9.64 -21.68 7.90
N ASP A 307 9.62 -22.83 8.59
CA ASP A 307 8.44 -23.70 8.70
C ASP A 307 7.22 -22.97 9.31
N ALA A 308 7.45 -21.85 9.99
CA ALA A 308 6.41 -21.00 10.58
C ALA A 308 5.39 -20.42 9.56
N TYR A 309 5.66 -20.51 8.26
CA TYR A 309 4.78 -19.93 7.22
C TYR A 309 4.00 -20.95 6.40
N PHE A 310 4.35 -22.23 6.54
CA PHE A 310 3.74 -23.36 5.85
C PHE A 310 3.30 -24.37 6.89
N ALA A 311 2.01 -24.34 7.22
CA ALA A 311 1.43 -25.34 8.10
C ALA A 311 -0.06 -25.51 7.76
N SER A 312 -0.44 -26.74 7.42
CA SER A 312 -1.85 -27.15 7.39
C SER A 312 -2.31 -27.67 8.75
N ILE A 313 -1.40 -28.26 9.53
CA ILE A 313 -1.68 -28.82 10.86
C ILE A 313 -1.90 -27.68 11.86
N GLY A 314 -2.94 -27.79 12.67
CA GLY A 314 -3.28 -26.79 13.68
C GLY A 314 -3.88 -25.49 13.11
N ALA A 315 -4.23 -25.45 11.83
CA ALA A 315 -4.87 -24.29 11.22
C ALA A 315 -6.14 -23.80 11.98
N PRO A 316 -7.02 -24.69 12.50
CA PRO A 316 -8.15 -24.26 13.34
C PRO A 316 -7.73 -23.64 14.68
N ASP A 317 -6.72 -24.18 15.34
CA ASP A 317 -6.23 -23.67 16.64
C ASP A 317 -5.53 -22.31 16.47
N TYR A 318 -4.75 -22.16 15.39
CA TYR A 318 -4.20 -20.89 14.96
C TYR A 318 -5.31 -19.88 14.69
N ALA A 319 -6.35 -20.26 13.92
CA ALA A 319 -7.48 -19.40 13.60
C ALA A 319 -8.25 -18.97 14.86
N SER A 320 -8.42 -19.86 15.83
CA SER A 320 -9.05 -19.54 17.12
C SER A 320 -8.21 -18.53 17.91
N SER A 321 -6.89 -18.76 18.00
CA SER A 321 -5.98 -17.84 18.70
C SER A 321 -5.93 -16.47 18.02
N LEU A 322 -5.94 -16.44 16.69
CA LEU A 322 -6.03 -15.21 15.91
C LEU A 322 -7.37 -14.49 16.14
N ALA A 323 -8.48 -15.22 16.23
CA ALA A 323 -9.78 -14.65 16.53
C ALA A 323 -9.84 -14.03 17.94
N ASP A 324 -9.18 -14.64 18.93
CA ASP A 324 -9.04 -14.08 20.27
C ASP A 324 -8.34 -12.72 20.24
N GLU A 325 -7.23 -12.61 19.51
CA GLU A 325 -6.47 -11.37 19.34
C GLU A 325 -7.25 -10.30 18.56
N LEU A 326 -7.99 -10.69 17.52
CA LEU A 326 -8.77 -9.78 16.66
C LEU A 326 -10.11 -9.34 17.27
N ARG A 327 -10.58 -10.00 18.35
CA ARG A 327 -11.85 -9.71 19.03
C ARG A 327 -12.13 -8.22 19.31
N PRO A 328 -11.15 -7.37 19.67
CA PRO A 328 -11.39 -5.95 19.89
C PRO A 328 -11.84 -5.19 18.64
N LEU A 329 -11.52 -5.67 17.44
CA LEU A 329 -11.84 -5.02 16.16
C LEU A 329 -13.27 -5.34 15.71
N LYS A 330 -14.25 -4.75 16.40
CA LYS A 330 -15.70 -4.99 16.18
C LYS A 330 -16.21 -4.60 14.78
N HIS A 331 -15.42 -3.84 14.02
CA HIS A 331 -15.77 -3.38 12.69
C HIS A 331 -14.98 -4.10 11.59
N LEU A 332 -14.15 -5.09 11.92
CA LEU A 332 -13.31 -5.79 10.96
C LEU A 332 -14.17 -6.62 10.02
N LYS A 333 -14.20 -6.23 8.75
CA LYS A 333 -14.96 -6.88 7.67
C LYS A 333 -14.09 -7.74 6.78
N ARG A 334 -12.82 -7.35 6.59
CA ARG A 334 -11.91 -8.02 5.66
C ARG A 334 -10.60 -8.32 6.36
N LEU A 335 -10.19 -9.57 6.27
CA LEU A 335 -8.93 -10.06 6.82
C LEU A 335 -8.13 -10.76 5.72
N HIS A 336 -6.86 -10.40 5.61
CA HIS A 336 -5.90 -11.17 4.83
C HIS A 336 -4.70 -11.53 5.68
N MET A 337 -4.40 -12.82 5.73
CA MET A 337 -3.20 -13.35 6.37
C MET A 337 -2.29 -13.97 5.32
N GLY A 338 -1.07 -13.46 5.22
CA GLY A 338 -0.07 -13.90 4.26
C GLY A 338 0.62 -15.22 4.63
N LEU A 339 -0.12 -16.15 5.23
CA LEU A 339 0.35 -17.49 5.60
C LEU A 339 -0.14 -18.51 4.58
N TYR A 340 0.70 -19.51 4.29
CA TYR A 340 0.32 -20.64 3.45
C TYR A 340 -0.18 -21.76 4.35
N LEU A 341 -1.47 -22.06 4.29
CA LEU A 341 -2.06 -23.18 5.03
C LEU A 341 -1.82 -24.51 4.28
N THR A 342 -0.59 -24.70 3.82
CA THR A 342 -0.13 -25.85 3.05
C THR A 342 0.85 -26.66 3.91
N PRO A 343 0.84 -28.01 3.81
CA PRO A 343 1.83 -28.83 4.48
C PRO A 343 3.27 -28.35 4.23
N THR A 344 4.10 -28.35 5.26
CA THR A 344 5.49 -27.86 5.20
C THR A 344 6.32 -28.66 4.18
N GLU A 345 6.02 -29.95 4.04
CA GLU A 345 6.67 -30.88 3.11
C GLU A 345 6.41 -30.50 1.64
N ALA A 346 5.34 -29.75 1.35
CA ALA A 346 4.98 -29.39 -0.02
C ALA A 346 6.10 -28.65 -0.74
N ILE A 347 6.84 -27.79 -0.03
CA ILE A 347 7.99 -27.11 -0.62
C ILE A 347 9.10 -28.11 -0.90
N THR A 348 9.49 -28.93 0.08
CA THR A 348 10.57 -29.91 -0.08
C THR A 348 10.29 -30.88 -1.21
N VAL A 349 9.07 -31.42 -1.28
CA VAL A 349 8.62 -32.30 -2.38
C VAL A 349 8.65 -31.56 -3.71
N HIS A 350 8.14 -30.32 -3.77
CA HIS A 350 8.21 -29.50 -4.97
C HIS A 350 9.66 -29.33 -5.47
N ARG A 351 10.63 -29.05 -4.60
CA ARG A 351 12.04 -28.84 -5.04
C ARG A 351 12.72 -30.14 -5.47
N THR A 352 12.43 -31.24 -4.79
CA THR A 352 13.21 -32.48 -4.92
C THR A 352 12.61 -33.47 -5.90
N GLN A 353 11.28 -33.45 -6.07
CA GLN A 353 10.56 -34.45 -6.85
C GLN A 353 9.89 -33.87 -8.09
N HIS A 354 9.58 -32.57 -8.10
CA HIS A 354 8.96 -31.89 -9.24
C HIS A 354 10.03 -31.14 -10.06
N SER A 355 10.91 -31.90 -10.72
CA SER A 355 12.16 -31.44 -11.34
C SER A 355 12.04 -30.43 -12.49
N ASN A 356 10.82 -30.11 -12.94
CA ASN A 356 10.56 -29.19 -14.06
C ASN A 356 10.08 -27.81 -13.62
N THR A 357 9.98 -27.55 -12.31
CA THR A 357 9.55 -26.26 -11.76
C THR A 357 10.71 -25.63 -11.01
N CYS A 358 11.44 -24.73 -11.67
CA CYS A 358 12.50 -23.97 -11.02
C CYS A 358 11.88 -23.02 -9.99
N ILE A 359 12.37 -23.08 -8.75
CA ILE A 359 11.97 -22.20 -7.65
C ILE A 359 12.58 -20.79 -7.80
N TYR A 360 13.64 -20.69 -8.59
CA TYR A 360 14.38 -19.45 -8.80
C TYR A 360 14.28 -19.04 -10.27
N GLY A 361 13.53 -17.96 -10.54
CA GLY A 361 13.46 -17.35 -11.87
C GLY A 361 12.14 -16.62 -12.11
N SER A 362 12.14 -15.80 -13.17
CA SER A 362 10.99 -15.02 -13.67
C SER A 362 9.80 -15.84 -14.18
N ILE A 363 9.86 -17.18 -14.04
CA ILE A 363 8.87 -18.10 -14.60
C ILE A 363 8.64 -19.22 -13.59
N TRP A 364 7.96 -18.90 -12.48
CA TRP A 364 7.16 -19.93 -11.82
C TRP A 364 6.16 -20.41 -12.88
N THR A 365 6.33 -21.64 -13.36
CA THR A 365 5.39 -22.22 -14.31
C THR A 365 3.98 -22.18 -13.73
N PRO A 366 2.94 -21.96 -14.56
CA PRO A 366 1.57 -21.94 -14.10
C PRO A 366 1.28 -23.26 -13.38
N ILE A 367 0.95 -23.15 -12.08
CA ILE A 367 0.45 -24.19 -11.17
C ILE A 367 1.11 -25.58 -11.37
N CYS A 368 2.03 -25.97 -10.47
CA CYS A 368 2.54 -27.34 -10.42
C CYS A 368 1.40 -28.33 -10.12
N GLN A 369 0.95 -29.05 -11.15
CA GLN A 369 -0.18 -29.97 -11.04
C GLN A 369 0.09 -31.08 -10.02
N SER A 370 1.31 -31.65 -10.00
CA SER A 370 1.69 -32.68 -9.02
C SER A 370 1.56 -32.18 -7.57
N CYS A 371 2.01 -30.95 -7.27
CA CYS A 371 1.75 -30.35 -5.96
C CYS A 371 0.27 -30.13 -5.69
N SER A 372 -0.49 -29.71 -6.71
CA SER A 372 -1.93 -29.51 -6.56
C SER A 372 -2.68 -30.81 -6.28
N ASP A 373 -2.28 -31.90 -6.94
CA ASP A 373 -2.88 -33.22 -6.76
C ASP A 373 -2.53 -33.80 -5.38
N GLU A 374 -1.29 -33.62 -4.95
CA GLU A 374 -0.78 -34.18 -3.69
C GLU A 374 -1.20 -33.37 -2.46
N PHE A 375 -1.12 -32.04 -2.51
CA PHE A 375 -1.31 -31.16 -1.36
C PHE A 375 -2.57 -30.29 -1.45
N GLY A 376 -3.21 -30.19 -2.61
CA GLY A 376 -4.34 -29.27 -2.85
C GLY A 376 -5.53 -29.53 -1.93
N ALA A 377 -5.92 -30.79 -1.75
CA ALA A 377 -7.03 -31.17 -0.87
C ALA A 377 -6.75 -30.80 0.59
N THR A 378 -5.57 -31.18 1.11
CA THR A 378 -5.15 -30.87 2.49
C THR A 378 -5.04 -29.37 2.72
N THR A 379 -4.49 -28.61 1.77
CA THR A 379 -4.45 -27.15 1.85
C THR A 379 -5.84 -26.55 1.87
N GLN A 380 -6.73 -26.99 0.99
CA GLN A 380 -8.10 -26.51 0.94
C GLN A 380 -8.85 -26.77 2.25
N GLU A 381 -8.75 -27.97 2.80
CA GLU A 381 -9.37 -28.33 4.08
C GLU A 381 -8.86 -27.45 5.23
N ALA A 382 -7.55 -27.18 5.28
CA ALA A 382 -6.95 -26.31 6.29
C ALA A 382 -7.44 -24.85 6.14
N GLU A 383 -7.48 -24.33 4.91
CA GLU A 383 -8.00 -22.99 4.62
C GLU A 383 -9.49 -22.86 4.98
N GLU A 384 -10.32 -23.84 4.60
CA GLU A 384 -11.75 -23.87 4.89
C GLU A 384 -12.02 -23.96 6.39
N SER A 385 -11.29 -24.83 7.10
CA SER A 385 -11.43 -25.00 8.55
C SER A 385 -11.02 -23.75 9.31
N ALA A 386 -9.88 -23.14 8.98
CA ALA A 386 -9.43 -21.89 9.58
C ALA A 386 -10.42 -20.74 9.31
N THR A 387 -10.91 -20.65 8.07
CA THR A 387 -11.93 -19.66 7.66
C THR A 387 -13.23 -19.82 8.44
N ALA A 388 -13.70 -21.06 8.63
CA ALA A 388 -14.91 -21.35 9.38
C ALA A 388 -14.75 -20.90 10.84
N VAL A 389 -13.65 -21.24 11.51
CA VAL A 389 -13.37 -20.80 12.90
C VAL A 389 -13.42 -19.28 13.03
N LEU A 390 -12.70 -18.56 12.15
CA LEU A 390 -12.71 -17.08 12.15
C LEU A 390 -14.10 -16.52 11.87
N GLY A 391 -14.86 -17.12 10.94
CA GLY A 391 -16.22 -16.71 10.62
C GLY A 391 -17.17 -16.84 11.82
N TYR A 392 -17.06 -17.93 12.59
CA TYR A 392 -17.85 -18.14 13.81
C TYR A 392 -17.46 -17.18 14.93
N GLN A 393 -16.17 -16.94 15.13
CA GLN A 393 -15.70 -16.16 16.28
C GLN A 393 -15.70 -14.64 16.06
N ILE A 394 -15.60 -14.17 14.81
CA ILE A 394 -15.59 -12.75 14.46
C ILE A 394 -16.85 -12.42 13.65
N SER A 395 -17.91 -11.98 14.33
CA SER A 395 -19.23 -11.77 13.72
C SER A 395 -19.28 -10.69 12.64
N SER A 396 -18.37 -9.71 12.67
CA SER A 396 -18.29 -8.63 11.69
C SER A 396 -17.62 -9.03 10.38
N LEU A 397 -16.96 -10.18 10.33
CA LEU A 397 -16.09 -10.56 9.23
C LEU A 397 -16.91 -11.03 8.03
N GLU A 398 -16.69 -10.39 6.88
CA GLU A 398 -17.38 -10.62 5.61
C GLU A 398 -16.49 -11.38 4.62
N GLU A 399 -15.17 -11.13 4.63
CA GLU A 399 -14.20 -11.77 3.73
C GLU A 399 -12.90 -12.16 4.46
N ILE A 400 -12.37 -13.34 4.13
CA ILE A 400 -11.07 -13.83 4.58
C ILE A 400 -10.26 -14.23 3.35
N SER A 401 -8.96 -13.96 3.37
CA SER A 401 -8.06 -14.56 2.39
C SER A 401 -6.73 -15.02 2.98
N TRP A 402 -6.19 -16.07 2.37
CA TRP A 402 -4.92 -16.71 2.71
C TRP A 402 -3.96 -16.65 1.51
N SER A 403 -2.65 -16.68 1.76
CA SER A 403 -1.68 -16.90 0.68
C SER A 403 -1.86 -18.29 0.10
N SER A 404 -1.91 -18.39 -1.24
CA SER A 404 -2.22 -19.66 -1.90
C SER A 404 -1.01 -20.24 -2.61
N PHE A 405 -0.52 -21.38 -2.10
CA PHE A 405 0.53 -22.15 -2.76
C PHE A 405 0.05 -22.79 -4.07
N HIS A 406 -1.25 -22.80 -4.36
CA HIS A 406 -1.79 -23.36 -5.59
C HIS A 406 -2.16 -22.30 -6.63
N SER A 407 -1.96 -21.02 -6.31
CA SER A 407 -2.21 -19.91 -7.23
C SER A 407 -1.10 -19.73 -8.27
N ILE A 408 -1.41 -18.96 -9.31
CA ILE A 408 -0.43 -18.49 -10.31
C ILE A 408 0.68 -17.72 -9.58
N ASN A 409 1.93 -18.04 -9.92
CA ASN A 409 3.15 -17.51 -9.29
C ASN A 409 3.24 -17.70 -7.78
N LYS A 410 2.34 -18.51 -7.17
CA LYS A 410 2.27 -18.72 -5.71
C LYS A 410 2.05 -17.40 -4.93
N ALA A 411 1.64 -16.35 -5.64
CA ALA A 411 1.45 -14.98 -5.16
C ALA A 411 -0.03 -14.58 -5.11
N GLY A 412 -0.91 -15.42 -5.65
CA GLY A 412 -2.35 -15.27 -5.51
C GLY A 412 -2.86 -15.71 -4.14
N ARG A 413 -4.17 -15.64 -3.98
CA ARG A 413 -4.84 -15.80 -2.69
C ARG A 413 -6.06 -16.69 -2.80
N SER A 414 -6.26 -17.50 -1.78
CA SER A 414 -7.52 -18.22 -1.59
C SER A 414 -8.47 -17.26 -0.87
N LEU A 415 -9.49 -16.75 -1.58
CA LEU A 415 -10.48 -15.81 -1.03
C LEU A 415 -11.76 -16.55 -0.63
N PHE A 416 -12.28 -16.24 0.55
CA PHE A 416 -13.49 -16.81 1.11
C PHE A 416 -14.46 -15.70 1.49
N LYS A 417 -15.72 -15.82 1.05
CA LYS A 417 -16.81 -14.95 1.46
C LYS A 417 -17.62 -15.61 2.56
N ILE A 418 -17.95 -14.86 3.60
CA ILE A 418 -18.68 -15.34 4.76
C ILE A 418 -20.11 -14.82 4.69
N LYS A 419 -21.06 -15.73 4.58
CA LYS A 419 -22.49 -15.43 4.68
C LYS A 419 -23.02 -16.02 5.98
N ARG A 420 -23.85 -15.24 6.68
CA ARG A 420 -24.51 -15.67 7.91
C ARG A 420 -25.99 -15.77 7.66
N GLU A 421 -26.53 -16.96 7.84
CA GLU A 421 -27.95 -17.22 7.68
C GLU A 421 -28.72 -16.80 8.95
N PRO A 422 -30.03 -16.51 8.86
CA PRO A 422 -30.84 -16.11 10.01
C PRO A 422 -30.88 -17.14 11.15
N ASN A 423 -30.60 -18.42 10.85
CA ASN A 423 -30.50 -19.51 11.82
C ASN A 423 -29.17 -19.51 12.60
N GLY A 424 -28.25 -18.59 12.32
CA GLY A 424 -26.91 -18.52 12.92
C GLY A 424 -25.87 -19.41 12.24
N GLU A 425 -26.26 -20.16 11.21
CA GLU A 425 -25.34 -20.96 10.40
C GLU A 425 -24.43 -20.05 9.56
N ILE A 426 -23.17 -20.46 9.41
CA ILE A 426 -22.19 -19.72 8.62
C ILE A 426 -21.83 -20.52 7.39
N ILE A 427 -22.00 -19.90 6.24
CA ILE A 427 -21.63 -20.44 4.94
C ILE A 427 -20.36 -19.71 4.49
N CYS A 428 -19.24 -20.44 4.49
CA CYS A 428 -17.98 -19.98 3.94
C CYS A 428 -17.88 -20.45 2.48
N GLN A 429 -17.98 -19.51 1.54
CA GLN A 429 -17.88 -19.81 0.12
C GLN A 429 -16.51 -19.42 -0.40
N ARG A 430 -15.69 -20.42 -0.78
CA ARG A 430 -14.45 -20.17 -1.51
C ARG A 430 -14.79 -19.56 -2.87
N GLN A 431 -14.17 -18.43 -3.19
CA GLN A 431 -14.25 -17.87 -4.52
C GLN A 431 -13.30 -18.67 -5.41
N THR A 432 -13.86 -19.52 -6.27
CA THR A 432 -13.08 -20.14 -7.34
C THR A 432 -12.64 -19.04 -8.29
N ASP A 433 -11.38 -19.05 -8.70
CA ASP A 433 -10.87 -18.20 -9.78
C ASP A 433 -11.58 -18.58 -11.08
N ASN A 434 -12.80 -18.10 -11.27
CA ASN A 434 -13.44 -18.12 -12.58
C ASN A 434 -12.64 -17.12 -13.42
N LEU A 435 -11.69 -17.64 -14.19
CA LEU A 435 -10.88 -16.89 -15.16
C LEU A 435 -11.75 -15.99 -16.08
N ALA A 436 -13.03 -16.32 -16.24
CA ALA A 436 -14.00 -15.53 -16.99
C ALA A 436 -14.33 -14.15 -16.37
N ASP A 437 -14.17 -13.96 -15.06
CA ASP A 437 -14.48 -12.69 -14.38
C ASP A 437 -13.31 -11.68 -14.42
N TRP A 438 -12.15 -12.07 -14.97
CA TRP A 438 -10.92 -11.27 -15.04
C TRP A 438 -10.65 -10.64 -16.42
N ASN A 439 -11.55 -10.83 -17.41
CA ASN A 439 -11.41 -10.29 -18.78
C ASN A 439 -12.31 -9.08 -19.04
#